data_AF-A0A931C2L7-F1
#
_entry.id   AF-A0A931C2L7-F1
#
_cell.length_a   1.000
_cell.length_b   1.000
_cell.length_c   1.000
_cell.angle_alpha   90.00
_cell.angle_beta   90.00
_cell.angle_gamma   90.00
#
_symmetry.space_group_name_H-M   'P 1'
#
loop_
_entity.id
_entity.type
_entity.pdbx_description
1 polymer ?
#
loop_
_entity_poly.entity_id
_entity_poly.type
_entity_poly.pdbx_seq_one_letter_code
_entity_poly.pdbx_strand_id
1 'polypeptide(L)'
;MGGNGGLREQLLRLLDVRLLDPLEILLEDDRSVGEVRERLRLRVADWADTIENGSESAAVRTIVRLIATLYPDDHAFAPPVDWWRAPLGQAVVRRIGHPYAESVSLATAGAMLGISRQGVHDLVRRGRLPRHADGGVPVVAVRERLLRTPPTEEPK
;
A
#
# COMPACT_ATOMS: atom_id res chain seq x y z
N MET A 1 -9.16 -5.34 -16.93
CA MET A 1 -9.06 -6.54 -16.05
C MET A 1 -7.72 -6.45 -15.33
N GLY A 2 -7.66 -5.91 -14.10
CA GLY A 2 -6.36 -5.67 -13.46
C GLY A 2 -6.40 -5.31 -11.97
N GLY A 3 -7.51 -5.60 -11.26
CA GLY A 3 -7.62 -5.30 -9.82
C GLY A 3 -7.04 -6.43 -8.96
N ASN A 4 -7.65 -7.61 -9.04
CA ASN A 4 -7.44 -8.66 -8.03
C ASN A 4 -6.08 -9.41 -8.12
N GLY A 5 -5.47 -9.49 -9.30
CA GLY A 5 -4.19 -10.21 -9.50
C GLY A 5 -3.00 -9.51 -8.83
N GLY A 6 -2.88 -8.19 -9.00
CA GLY A 6 -1.69 -7.46 -8.60
C GLY A 6 -1.47 -7.40 -7.08
N LEU A 7 -2.53 -7.16 -6.29
CA LEU A 7 -2.43 -7.13 -4.84
C LEU A 7 -2.10 -8.52 -4.28
N ARG A 8 -2.82 -9.54 -4.76
CA ARG A 8 -2.60 -10.93 -4.33
C ARG A 8 -1.18 -11.39 -4.62
N GLU A 9 -0.70 -11.21 -5.84
CA GLU A 9 0.65 -11.59 -6.26
C GLU A 9 1.72 -10.84 -5.47
N GLN A 10 1.52 -9.54 -5.22
CA GLN A 10 2.44 -8.79 -4.40
C GLN A 10 2.48 -9.32 -2.97
N LEU A 11 1.32 -9.56 -2.34
CA LEU A 11 1.25 -10.08 -0.96
C LEU A 11 1.95 -11.44 -0.84
N LEU A 12 1.77 -12.35 -1.80
CA LEU A 12 2.49 -13.63 -1.82
C LEU A 12 3.99 -13.42 -1.85
N ARG A 13 4.49 -12.59 -2.78
CA ARG A 13 5.91 -12.28 -2.87
C ARG A 13 6.47 -11.67 -1.59
N LEU A 14 5.71 -10.80 -0.92
CA LEU A 14 6.15 -10.20 0.35
C LEU A 14 6.22 -11.23 1.47
N LEU A 15 5.25 -12.16 1.55
CA LEU A 15 5.23 -13.22 2.55
C LEU A 15 6.36 -14.23 2.32
N ASP A 16 6.62 -14.59 1.06
CA ASP A 16 7.73 -15.47 0.69
C ASP A 16 9.05 -14.86 1.17
N VAL A 17 9.38 -13.66 0.68
CA VAL A 17 10.68 -13.01 0.92
C VAL A 17 10.89 -12.65 2.40
N ARG A 18 9.84 -12.24 3.12
CA ARG A 18 9.99 -11.71 4.49
C ARG A 18 9.72 -12.72 5.59
N LEU A 19 8.95 -13.79 5.31
CA LEU A 19 8.56 -14.75 6.34
C LEU A 19 8.97 -16.17 6.00
N LEU A 20 8.60 -16.67 4.82
CA LEU A 20 8.77 -18.10 4.50
C LEU A 20 10.20 -18.46 4.13
N ASP A 21 10.85 -17.69 3.26
CA ASP A 21 12.22 -17.97 2.85
C ASP A 21 13.21 -17.89 4.05
N PRO A 22 13.12 -16.90 4.96
CA PRO A 22 13.90 -16.91 6.20
C PRO A 22 13.61 -18.12 7.11
N LEU A 23 12.33 -18.53 7.21
CA LEU A 23 11.95 -19.67 8.03
C LEU A 23 12.48 -20.98 7.44
N GLU A 24 12.44 -21.12 6.11
CA GLU A 24 12.99 -22.26 5.37
C GLU A 24 14.49 -22.39 5.61
N ILE A 25 15.22 -21.26 5.56
CA ILE A 25 16.65 -21.22 5.88
C ILE A 25 16.91 -21.67 7.32
N LEU A 26 16.12 -21.21 8.29
CA LEU A 26 16.33 -21.54 9.72
C LEU A 26 15.98 -22.98 10.07
N LEU A 27 14.97 -23.56 9.40
CA LEU A 27 14.54 -24.94 9.65
C LEU A 27 15.33 -25.96 8.83
N GLU A 28 16.02 -25.52 7.78
CA GLU A 28 16.70 -26.38 6.79
C GLU A 28 15.74 -27.45 6.22
N ASP A 29 14.43 -27.14 6.15
CA ASP A 29 13.36 -28.05 5.71
C ASP A 29 12.31 -27.33 4.87
N ASP A 30 12.36 -27.56 3.56
CA ASP A 30 11.39 -27.05 2.59
C ASP A 30 10.00 -27.68 2.76
N ARG A 31 9.89 -28.94 3.21
CA ARG A 31 8.59 -29.63 3.23
C ARG A 31 7.61 -29.02 4.23
N SER A 32 8.09 -28.72 5.45
CA SER A 32 7.28 -28.09 6.48
C SER A 32 6.85 -26.67 6.09
N VAL A 33 7.74 -25.91 5.44
CA VAL A 33 7.44 -24.55 4.96
C VAL A 33 6.50 -24.57 3.75
N GLY A 34 6.61 -25.58 2.88
CA GLY A 34 5.75 -25.79 1.72
C GLY A 34 4.27 -25.89 2.10
N GLU A 35 3.92 -26.63 3.16
CA GLU A 35 2.54 -26.70 3.63
C GLU A 35 2.01 -25.35 4.12
N VAL A 36 2.85 -24.56 4.80
CA VAL A 36 2.50 -23.22 5.27
C VAL A 36 2.31 -22.28 4.07
N ARG A 37 3.16 -22.40 3.04
CA ARG A 37 3.07 -21.65 1.79
C ARG A 37 1.73 -21.88 1.09
N GLU A 38 1.26 -23.13 1.00
CA GLU A 38 -0.07 -23.42 0.43
C GLU A 38 -1.21 -22.84 1.26
N ARG A 39 -1.15 -22.94 2.59
CA ARG A 39 -2.16 -22.34 3.47
C ARG A 39 -2.21 -20.82 3.31
N LEU A 40 -1.07 -20.15 3.20
CA LEU A 40 -1.00 -18.71 2.98
C LEU A 40 -1.54 -18.30 1.61
N ARG A 41 -1.36 -19.11 0.56
CA ARG A 41 -1.93 -18.82 -0.77
C ARG A 41 -3.44 -18.68 -0.79
N LEU A 42 -4.12 -19.49 0.02
CA LEU A 42 -5.57 -19.39 0.21
C LEU A 42 -5.93 -18.14 1.01
N ARG A 43 -5.24 -17.89 2.13
CA ARG A 43 -5.52 -16.73 3.00
C ARG A 43 -5.24 -15.39 2.35
N VAL A 44 -4.23 -15.30 1.49
CA VAL A 44 -3.92 -14.07 0.75
C VAL A 44 -5.04 -13.72 -0.24
N ALA A 45 -5.69 -14.71 -0.85
CA ALA A 45 -6.85 -14.45 -1.68
C ALA A 45 -7.98 -13.81 -0.87
N ASP A 46 -8.30 -14.35 0.31
CA ASP A 46 -9.31 -13.80 1.21
C ASP A 46 -8.95 -12.39 1.70
N TRP A 47 -7.68 -12.13 2.00
CA TRP A 47 -7.22 -10.81 2.42
C TRP A 47 -7.30 -9.79 1.30
N ALA A 48 -6.88 -10.15 0.09
CA ALA A 48 -6.99 -9.28 -1.08
C ALA A 48 -8.45 -8.93 -1.36
N ASP A 49 -9.35 -9.93 -1.36
CA ASP A 49 -10.78 -9.70 -1.54
C ASP A 49 -11.38 -8.81 -0.43
N THR A 50 -11.02 -9.06 0.83
CA THR A 50 -11.43 -8.20 1.95
C THR A 50 -10.95 -6.75 1.77
N ILE A 51 -9.73 -6.55 1.28
CA ILE A 51 -9.15 -5.23 1.08
C ILE A 51 -9.77 -4.51 -0.13
N GLU A 52 -10.14 -5.23 -1.18
CA GLU A 52 -10.68 -4.62 -2.41
C GLU A 52 -12.19 -4.43 -2.34
N ASN A 53 -12.91 -5.44 -1.86
CA ASN A 53 -14.37 -5.54 -1.95
C ASN A 53 -15.06 -5.52 -0.58
N GLY A 54 -14.32 -5.73 0.51
CA GLY A 54 -14.87 -5.73 1.86
C GLY A 54 -15.27 -4.34 2.38
N SER A 55 -15.93 -4.35 3.55
CA SER A 55 -16.28 -3.13 4.28
C SER A 55 -15.03 -2.33 4.65
N GLU A 56 -15.19 -1.02 4.84
CA GLU A 56 -14.07 -0.15 5.21
C GLU A 56 -13.36 -0.65 6.49
N SER A 57 -14.13 -0.96 7.54
CA SER A 57 -13.56 -1.44 8.81
C SER A 57 -12.84 -2.78 8.69
N ALA A 58 -13.31 -3.71 7.86
CA ALA A 58 -12.65 -4.98 7.61
C ALA A 58 -11.36 -4.80 6.81
N ALA A 59 -11.39 -3.99 5.75
CA ALA A 59 -10.24 -3.67 4.92
C ALA A 59 -9.13 -2.99 5.74
N VAL A 60 -9.48 -1.96 6.53
CA VAL A 60 -8.52 -1.27 7.43
C VAL A 60 -7.87 -2.25 8.39
N ARG A 61 -8.67 -3.08 9.07
CA ARG A 61 -8.14 -4.05 10.05
C ARG A 61 -7.17 -5.03 9.42
N THR A 62 -7.48 -5.53 8.23
CA THR A 62 -6.60 -6.45 7.48
C THR A 62 -5.31 -5.74 7.07
N ILE A 63 -5.39 -4.52 6.53
CA ILE A 63 -4.22 -3.71 6.14
C ILE A 63 -3.29 -3.47 7.33
N VAL A 64 -3.81 -3.00 8.47
CA VAL A 64 -3.00 -2.70 9.66
C VAL A 64 -2.28 -3.94 10.15
N ARG A 65 -2.95 -5.09 10.19
CA ARG A 65 -2.32 -6.37 10.58
C ARG A 65 -1.22 -6.77 9.61
N LEU A 66 -1.45 -6.67 8.30
CA LEU A 66 -0.44 -7.00 7.29
C LEU A 66 0.78 -6.07 7.39
N ILE A 67 0.57 -4.77 7.58
CA ILE A 67 1.67 -3.80 7.75
C ILE A 67 2.48 -4.15 9.00
N ALA A 68 1.81 -4.34 10.14
CA ALA A 68 2.47 -4.66 11.41
C ALA A 68 3.27 -5.97 11.35
N THR A 69 2.81 -6.97 10.59
CA THR A 69 3.53 -8.24 10.42
C THR A 69 4.66 -8.16 9.40
N LEU A 70 4.47 -7.48 8.27
CA LEU A 70 5.43 -7.49 7.15
C LEU A 70 6.50 -6.40 7.26
N TYR A 71 6.27 -5.37 8.07
CA TYR A 71 7.21 -4.28 8.28
C TYR A 71 7.40 -4.08 9.79
N PRO A 72 7.96 -5.09 10.49
CA PRO A 72 8.29 -4.95 11.90
C PRO A 72 9.48 -3.99 11.98
N ASP A 73 9.21 -2.77 12.46
CA ASP A 73 10.23 -1.79 12.79
C ASP A 73 9.80 -1.14 14.12
N ASP A 74 10.78 -0.88 14.99
CA ASP A 74 10.57 -0.12 16.22
C ASP A 74 10.34 1.37 15.93
N HIS A 75 10.64 1.80 14.70
CA HIS A 75 10.37 3.13 14.19
C HIS A 75 9.01 3.25 13.50
N ALA A 76 8.55 4.48 13.32
CA ALA A 76 7.30 4.75 12.61
C ALA A 76 7.38 4.19 11.17
N PHE A 77 6.30 3.56 10.71
CA PHE A 77 6.19 3.04 9.35
C PHE A 77 6.43 4.17 8.32
N ALA A 78 7.61 4.14 7.71
CA ALA A 78 8.11 5.13 6.77
C ALA A 78 8.65 4.43 5.50
N PRO A 79 7.78 3.80 4.70
CA PRO A 79 8.22 3.08 3.52
C PRO A 79 8.80 4.03 2.45
N PRO A 80 9.70 3.54 1.57
CA PRO A 80 10.21 4.32 0.45
C PRO A 80 9.10 4.88 -0.45
N VAL A 81 9.35 5.99 -1.16
CA VAL A 81 8.35 6.66 -2.01
C VAL A 81 7.71 5.70 -3.03
N ASP A 82 8.49 4.84 -3.67
CA ASP A 82 7.99 3.92 -4.70
C ASP A 82 7.10 2.80 -4.15
N TRP A 83 7.17 2.53 -2.84
CA TRP A 83 6.27 1.57 -2.19
C TRP A 83 4.80 1.97 -2.37
N TRP A 84 4.51 3.28 -2.37
CA TRP A 84 3.17 3.81 -2.57
C TRP A 84 2.62 3.58 -3.98
N ARG A 85 3.46 3.28 -4.96
CA ARG A 85 3.04 2.90 -6.32
C ARG A 85 2.66 1.43 -6.43
N ALA A 86 3.13 0.59 -5.51
CA ALA A 86 2.87 -0.83 -5.54
C ALA A 86 1.40 -1.15 -5.19
N PRO A 87 0.84 -2.29 -5.65
CA PRO A 87 -0.55 -2.68 -5.39
C PRO A 87 -1.02 -2.53 -3.92
N LEU A 88 -0.22 -3.02 -2.96
CA LEU A 88 -0.48 -2.88 -1.53
C LEU A 88 -0.47 -1.42 -1.09
N GLY A 89 0.50 -0.63 -1.54
CA GLY A 89 0.56 0.81 -1.25
C GLY A 89 -0.66 1.54 -1.77
N GLN A 90 -1.10 1.24 -3.00
CA GLN A 90 -2.31 1.79 -3.59
C GLN A 90 -3.58 1.39 -2.81
N ALA A 91 -3.68 0.13 -2.38
CA ALA A 91 -4.78 -0.33 -1.54
C ALA A 91 -4.82 0.41 -0.19
N VAL A 92 -3.66 0.62 0.42
CA VAL A 92 -3.50 1.36 1.68
C VAL A 92 -3.95 2.81 1.53
N VAL A 93 -3.48 3.52 0.49
CA VAL A 93 -3.87 4.92 0.26
C VAL A 93 -5.37 5.04 0.06
N ARG A 94 -5.98 4.16 -0.75
CA ARG A 94 -7.43 4.19 -1.02
C ARG A 94 -8.24 3.93 0.25
N ARG A 95 -7.81 2.97 1.09
CA ARG A 95 -8.58 2.58 2.27
C ARG A 95 -8.37 3.51 3.46
N ILE A 96 -7.15 3.97 3.71
CA ILE A 96 -6.83 4.75 4.92
C ILE A 96 -5.96 6.00 4.67
N GLY A 97 -5.22 6.06 3.57
CA GLY A 97 -4.18 7.07 3.37
C GLY A 97 -2.84 6.62 3.96
N HIS A 98 -2.01 7.55 4.45
CA HIS A 98 -0.86 7.22 5.27
C HIS A 98 -1.34 6.85 6.69
N PRO A 99 -1.04 5.64 7.21
CA PRO A 99 -1.61 5.18 8.48
C PRO A 99 -1.16 5.98 9.71
N TYR A 100 0.01 6.62 9.65
CA TYR A 100 0.64 7.27 10.81
C TYR A 100 1.07 8.71 10.59
N ALA A 101 0.66 9.34 9.48
CA ALA A 101 1.06 10.72 9.17
C ALA A 101 -0.18 11.56 8.83
N GLU A 102 -0.19 12.80 9.31
CA GLU A 102 -1.24 13.78 8.96
C GLU A 102 -0.99 14.41 7.59
N SER A 103 0.29 14.55 7.22
CA SER A 103 0.75 15.13 5.96
C SER A 103 1.84 14.25 5.32
N VAL A 104 2.01 14.37 4.02
CA VAL A 104 3.08 13.69 3.27
C VAL A 104 3.83 14.67 2.36
N SER A 105 5.08 14.32 2.03
CA SER A 105 5.87 15.09 1.06
C SER A 105 5.20 15.13 -0.32
N LEU A 106 5.54 16.12 -1.15
CA LEU A 106 5.05 16.21 -2.54
C LEU A 106 5.43 14.98 -3.38
N ALA A 107 6.59 14.37 -3.10
CA ALA A 107 7.02 13.16 -3.80
C ALA A 107 6.16 11.95 -3.43
N THR A 108 5.92 11.77 -2.12
CA THR A 108 5.04 10.73 -1.59
C THR A 108 3.61 10.91 -2.10
N ALA A 109 3.05 12.12 -2.04
CA ALA A 109 1.74 12.44 -2.61
C ALA A 109 1.67 12.11 -4.11
N GLY A 110 2.75 12.37 -4.86
CA GLY A 110 2.82 12.06 -6.29
C GLY A 110 2.76 10.54 -6.53
N ALA A 111 3.55 9.77 -5.78
CA ALA A 111 3.53 8.31 -5.85
C ALA A 111 2.16 7.74 -5.47
N MET A 112 1.52 8.25 -4.41
CA MET A 112 0.17 7.86 -3.99
C MET A 112 -0.89 8.15 -5.07
N LEU A 113 -0.80 9.31 -5.72
CA LEU A 113 -1.75 9.76 -6.76
C LEU A 113 -1.45 9.21 -8.16
N GLY A 114 -0.31 8.53 -8.34
CA GLY A 114 0.13 8.06 -9.66
C GLY A 114 0.62 9.18 -10.59
N ILE A 115 1.00 10.35 -10.06
CA ILE A 115 1.51 11.50 -10.83
C ILE A 115 2.95 11.87 -10.42
N SER A 116 3.54 12.84 -11.10
CA SER A 116 4.87 13.35 -10.74
C SER A 116 4.81 14.29 -9.52
N ARG A 117 5.94 14.45 -8.82
CA ARG A 117 6.11 15.48 -7.78
C ARG A 117 5.74 16.88 -8.30
N GLN A 118 6.15 17.20 -9.54
CA GLN A 118 5.83 18.47 -10.18
C GLN A 118 4.33 18.63 -10.41
N GLY A 119 3.64 17.56 -10.82
CA GLY A 119 2.17 17.56 -10.94
C GLY A 119 1.48 17.88 -9.62
N VAL A 120 1.95 17.32 -8.50
CA VAL A 120 1.43 17.67 -7.16
C VAL A 120 1.70 19.13 -6.83
N HIS A 121 2.93 19.60 -7.06
CA HIS A 121 3.30 21.00 -6.84
C HIS A 121 2.37 21.94 -7.61
N ASP A 122 2.07 21.65 -8.87
CA ASP A 122 1.19 22.47 -9.70
C ASP A 122 -0.26 22.42 -9.22
N LEU A 123 -0.74 21.29 -8.71
CA LEU A 123 -2.06 21.19 -8.07
C LEU A 123 -2.15 22.06 -6.81
N VAL A 124 -1.12 22.05 -5.97
CA VAL A 124 -1.05 22.89 -4.77
C VAL A 124 -1.02 24.37 -5.16
N ARG A 125 -0.14 24.75 -6.11
CA ARG A 125 -0.02 26.13 -6.59
C ARG A 125 -1.34 26.67 -7.17
N ARG A 126 -2.12 25.82 -7.82
CA ARG A 126 -3.43 26.17 -8.41
C ARG A 126 -4.61 26.06 -7.43
N GLY A 127 -4.35 25.79 -6.14
CA GLY A 127 -5.41 25.64 -5.13
C GLY A 127 -6.29 24.40 -5.32
N ARG A 128 -5.85 23.42 -6.11
CA ARG A 128 -6.57 22.16 -6.38
C ARG A 128 -6.23 21.03 -5.40
N LEU A 129 -5.25 21.26 -4.55
CA LEU A 129 -4.84 20.40 -3.45
C LEU A 129 -4.36 21.30 -2.29
N PRO A 130 -4.78 21.08 -1.04
CA PRO A 130 -4.36 21.92 0.08
C PRO A 130 -2.89 21.69 0.41
N ARG A 131 -2.27 22.71 1.02
CA ARG A 131 -0.92 22.63 1.58
C ARG A 131 -1.02 22.54 3.10
N HIS A 132 -0.26 21.63 3.69
CA HIS A 132 -0.14 21.50 5.14
C HIS A 132 0.89 22.52 5.69
N ALA A 133 0.81 22.86 6.97
CA ALA A 133 1.65 23.89 7.60
C ALA A 133 3.15 23.56 7.56
N ASP A 134 3.51 22.27 7.57
CA ASP A 134 4.88 21.76 7.40
C ASP A 134 5.40 21.81 5.95
N GLY A 135 4.57 22.28 5.01
CA GLY A 135 4.90 22.36 3.59
C GLY A 135 4.55 21.13 2.76
N GLY A 136 4.04 20.05 3.38
CA GLY A 136 3.54 18.85 2.72
C GLY A 136 2.10 18.98 2.24
N VAL A 137 1.46 17.83 1.98
CA VAL A 137 0.06 17.71 1.57
C VAL A 137 -0.69 16.89 2.61
N PRO A 138 -1.85 17.34 3.11
CA PRO A 138 -2.68 16.56 4.03
C PRO A 138 -3.07 15.21 3.43
N VAL A 139 -2.88 14.14 4.19
CA VAL A 139 -3.14 12.76 3.76
C VAL A 139 -4.58 12.54 3.35
N VAL A 140 -5.52 13.13 4.11
CA VAL A 140 -6.95 13.07 3.80
C VAL A 140 -7.23 13.64 2.40
N ALA A 141 -6.60 14.77 2.05
CA ALA A 141 -6.79 15.39 0.75
C ALA A 141 -6.19 14.55 -0.40
N VAL A 142 -5.06 13.88 -0.18
CA VAL A 142 -4.49 12.93 -1.14
C VAL A 142 -5.45 11.77 -1.40
N ARG A 143 -5.96 11.14 -0.34
CA ARG A 143 -6.93 10.03 -0.43
C ARG A 143 -8.22 10.47 -1.12
N GLU A 144 -8.82 11.58 -0.69
CA GLU A 144 -10.04 12.11 -1.31
C GLU A 144 -9.86 12.38 -2.80
N ARG A 145 -8.72 12.95 -3.21
CA ARG A 145 -8.43 13.17 -4.62
C ARG A 145 -8.31 11.86 -5.39
N LEU A 146 -7.60 10.87 -4.85
CA LEU A 146 -7.47 9.56 -5.47
C LEU A 146 -8.83 8.88 -5.69
N LEU A 147 -9.75 9.03 -4.72
CA LEU A 147 -11.09 8.46 -4.80
C LEU A 147 -12.01 9.22 -5.77
N ARG A 148 -11.79 10.53 -5.98
CA ARG A 148 -12.55 11.36 -6.93
C ARG A 148 -12.02 11.29 -8.36
N THR A 149 -10.76 10.93 -8.55
CA THR A 149 -10.10 10.87 -9.86
C THR A 149 -9.40 9.53 -9.97
N PRO A 150 -10.04 8.50 -10.56
CA PRO A 150 -9.33 7.26 -10.85
C PRO A 150 -8.13 7.56 -11.77
N PRO A 151 -7.04 6.79 -11.67
CA PRO A 151 -5.82 7.04 -12.44
C PRO A 151 -6.17 7.15 -13.93
N THR A 152 -5.89 8.31 -14.51
CA THR A 152 -6.01 8.53 -15.95
C THR A 152 -4.82 7.82 -16.57
N GLU A 153 -5.07 6.79 -17.40
CA GLU A 153 -4.06 6.26 -18.30
C GLU A 153 -3.62 7.41 -19.22
N GLU A 154 -2.41 7.93 -19.04
CA GLU A 154 -1.83 8.86 -20.02
C GLU A 154 -1.52 8.05 -21.30
N PRO A 155 -2.00 8.48 -22.48
CA PRO A 155 -1.63 7.84 -23.74
C PRO A 155 -0.15 8.09 -24.02
N LYS A 156 0.54 7.03 -24.44
CA LYS A 156 1.94 7.01 -24.87
C LYS A 156 2.20 7.91 -26.08
#